data_AF-K2E118-F1
#
_entry.id   AF-K2E118-F1
#
_cell.length_a   1.000
_cell.length_b   1.000
_cell.length_c   1.000
_cell.angle_alpha   90.00
_cell.angle_beta   90.00
_cell.angle_gamma   90.00
#
_symmetry.space_group_name_H-M   'P 1'
#
loop_
_entity.id
_entity.type
_entity.pdbx_description
1 polymer ?
#
loop_
_entity_poly.entity_id
_entity_poly.type
_entity_poly.pdbx_seq_one_letter_code
_entity_poly.pdbx_strand_id
1 'polypeptide(L)'
;MKQILSNIKQEFKIIIASVGVLLFIICFFVFQNEKPTSLNGMLRQGEEYVKEGKSSLALEHYTRTAKAFPWSYESHLRLGNVLLRVKEPQKAKIEFYRAIKLGNTKKFDAYFSLANIYVAENNFKFAQEIINPIKDIPNKKALEQIGDFYYSWGDKLRGKDDFEAVRKFRDANDFYKKADSRKIRRAKKSIEKLYAQISDKLVTDNKIPDAIKILGLSVEFSDNILAHYKLAKIYETRNEELALNEYEKVYKKITVSRHYDSSGYVQLLTRRADMYKERGDETQARYYYHLANKIDSTTRIPYITDKHIILTLLAARYNENIDRDTVLPGISFRLMNVSKETIDYLRVKVVFYDNGKLWSEETIRIAEQGAPMLPDAVTEIMNTYSRNPMSHVFADHDIKVQVFISQSEPDNWKLYRNFYFDGNVGEKIILED
;
A
#
# COMPACT_ATOMS: atom_id res chain seq x y z
N MET A 1 60.40 86.40 -22.76
CA MET A 1 60.19 85.61 -21.52
C MET A 1 58.78 85.79 -20.92
N LYS A 2 58.30 87.02 -20.67
CA LYS A 2 56.93 87.27 -20.13
C LYS A 2 55.79 86.74 -21.02
N GLN A 3 55.89 86.86 -22.34
CA GLN A 3 54.89 86.36 -23.30
C GLN A 3 54.73 84.83 -23.24
N ILE A 4 55.85 84.11 -23.14
CA ILE A 4 55.88 82.64 -23.09
C ILE A 4 55.23 82.15 -21.78
N LEU A 5 55.55 82.79 -20.65
CA LEU A 5 54.90 82.49 -19.37
C LEU A 5 53.38 82.77 -19.38
N SER A 6 52.94 83.80 -20.11
CA SER A 6 51.52 84.12 -20.27
C SER A 6 50.79 83.04 -21.08
N ASN A 7 51.37 82.61 -22.20
CA ASN A 7 50.80 81.57 -23.04
C ASN A 7 50.72 80.23 -22.30
N ILE A 8 51.77 79.85 -21.57
CA ILE A 8 51.78 78.63 -20.74
C ILE A 8 50.67 78.69 -19.67
N LYS A 9 50.48 79.84 -19.00
CA LYS A 9 49.38 80.00 -18.03
C LYS A 9 48.00 79.91 -18.69
N GLN A 10 47.86 80.38 -19.92
CA GLN A 10 46.59 80.34 -20.66
C GLN A 10 46.27 78.93 -21.14
N GLU A 11 47.25 78.20 -21.68
CA GLU A 11 47.11 76.78 -22.03
C GLU A 11 46.79 75.93 -20.79
N PHE A 12 47.45 76.19 -19.66
CA PHE A 12 47.17 75.48 -18.41
C PHE A 12 45.74 75.72 -17.91
N LYS A 13 45.21 76.95 -18.04
CA LYS A 13 43.80 77.25 -17.73
C LYS A 13 42.82 76.50 -18.63
N ILE A 14 43.12 76.40 -19.93
CA ILE A 14 42.30 75.66 -20.90
C ILE A 14 42.31 74.16 -20.58
N ILE A 15 43.47 73.61 -20.21
CA ILE A 15 43.60 72.20 -19.80
C ILE A 15 42.80 71.94 -18.52
N ILE A 16 42.89 72.81 -17.51
CA ILE A 16 42.09 72.65 -16.27
C ILE A 16 40.58 72.74 -16.57
N ALA A 17 40.16 73.70 -17.41
CA ALA A 17 38.75 73.85 -17.76
C ALA A 17 38.21 72.64 -18.53
N SER A 18 38.97 72.12 -19.49
CA SER A 18 38.59 70.94 -20.28
C SER A 18 38.54 69.66 -19.45
N VAL A 19 39.49 69.45 -18.53
CA VAL A 19 39.45 68.35 -17.55
C VAL A 19 38.25 68.50 -16.60
N GLY A 20 37.94 69.71 -16.15
CA GLY A 20 36.77 70.00 -15.33
C GLY A 20 35.45 69.63 -16.03
N VAL A 21 35.31 69.99 -17.31
CA VAL A 21 34.13 69.64 -18.12
C VAL A 21 34.06 68.13 -18.36
N LEU A 22 35.18 67.47 -18.64
CA LEU A 22 35.21 66.02 -18.82
C LEU A 22 34.81 65.28 -17.54
N LEU A 23 35.31 65.73 -16.37
CA LEU A 23 34.88 65.22 -15.07
C LEU A 23 33.39 65.46 -14.82
N PHE A 24 32.86 66.62 -15.22
CA PHE A 24 31.43 66.92 -15.09
C PHE A 24 30.58 66.01 -15.98
N ILE A 25 31.04 65.72 -17.21
CA ILE A 25 30.38 64.78 -18.13
C ILE A 25 30.44 63.36 -17.59
N ILE A 26 31.59 62.91 -17.07
CA ILE A 26 31.74 61.59 -16.45
C ILE A 26 30.83 61.47 -15.24
N CYS A 27 30.82 62.46 -14.34
CA CYS A 27 29.91 62.50 -13.19
C CYS A 27 28.44 62.52 -13.64
N PHE A 28 28.10 63.26 -14.70
CA PHE A 28 26.75 63.29 -15.25
C PHE A 28 26.33 61.93 -15.85
N PHE A 29 27.23 61.22 -16.53
CA PHE A 29 26.97 59.87 -17.05
C PHE A 29 26.90 58.81 -15.95
N VAL A 30 27.76 58.89 -14.93
CA VAL A 30 27.71 58.03 -13.73
C VAL A 30 26.39 58.27 -12.98
N PHE A 31 25.96 59.53 -12.85
CA PHE A 31 24.70 59.90 -12.21
C PHE A 31 23.47 59.52 -13.05
N GLN A 32 23.53 59.62 -14.38
CA GLN A 32 22.47 59.12 -15.27
C GLN A 32 22.37 57.58 -15.28
N ASN A 33 23.47 56.87 -15.02
CA ASN A 33 23.46 55.42 -14.79
C ASN A 33 22.81 55.03 -13.45
N GLU A 34 22.52 55.98 -12.57
CA GLU A 34 21.68 55.78 -11.38
C GLU A 34 20.19 56.09 -11.62
N LYS A 35 19.71 56.13 -12.87
CA LYS A 35 18.27 55.98 -13.09
C LYS A 35 17.86 54.63 -12.50
N PRO A 36 16.79 54.55 -11.67
CA PRO A 36 16.34 53.27 -11.15
C PRO A 36 16.15 52.35 -12.35
N THR A 37 16.94 51.27 -12.39
CA THR A 37 16.76 50.18 -13.33
C THR A 37 15.26 49.90 -13.40
N SER A 38 14.70 49.72 -14.61
CA SER A 38 13.27 49.44 -14.77
C SER A 38 12.81 48.41 -13.74
N LEU A 39 11.57 48.49 -13.24
CA LEU A 39 11.06 47.58 -12.21
C LEU A 39 11.46 46.12 -12.50
N ASN A 40 11.31 45.67 -13.74
CA ASN A 40 11.70 44.33 -14.16
C ASN A 40 13.19 44.03 -13.98
N GLY A 41 14.08 44.97 -14.29
CA GLY A 41 15.52 44.80 -14.08
C GLY A 41 15.90 44.76 -12.59
N MET A 42 15.30 45.60 -11.75
CA MET A 42 15.51 45.52 -10.29
C MET A 42 15.00 44.19 -9.72
N LEU A 43 13.82 43.73 -10.14
CA LEU A 43 13.26 42.46 -9.68
C LEU A 43 14.14 41.27 -10.09
N ARG A 44 14.68 41.29 -11.31
CA ARG A 44 15.58 40.26 -11.83
C ARG A 44 16.91 40.23 -11.08
N GLN A 45 17.52 41.39 -10.83
CA GLN A 45 18.78 41.45 -10.08
C GLN A 45 18.60 40.99 -8.63
N GLY A 46 17.48 41.35 -7.98
CA GLY A 46 17.15 40.79 -6.66
C GLY A 46 17.01 39.27 -6.70
N GLU A 47 16.46 38.70 -7.78
CA GLU A 47 16.27 37.26 -7.93
C GLU A 47 17.62 36.56 -8.13
N GLU A 48 18.58 37.21 -8.81
CA GLU A 48 19.96 36.72 -8.93
C GLU A 48 20.63 36.61 -7.54
N TYR A 49 20.51 37.63 -6.68
CA TYR A 49 21.01 37.52 -5.30
C TYR A 49 20.32 36.39 -4.50
N VAL A 50 19.02 36.20 -4.70
CA VAL A 50 18.25 35.10 -4.08
C VAL A 50 18.75 33.73 -4.54
N LYS A 51 19.08 33.57 -5.83
CA LYS A 51 19.63 32.33 -6.40
C LYS A 51 21.05 32.03 -5.95
N GLU A 52 21.85 33.07 -5.76
CA GLU A 52 23.21 32.99 -5.22
C GLU A 52 23.24 32.74 -3.69
N GLY A 53 22.07 32.67 -3.03
CA GLY A 53 21.98 32.48 -1.57
C GLY A 53 22.33 33.72 -0.76
N LYS A 54 22.60 34.86 -1.40
CA LYS A 54 22.98 36.14 -0.80
C LYS A 54 21.77 36.88 -0.22
N SER A 55 21.14 36.28 0.80
CA SER A 55 19.86 36.74 1.35
C SER A 55 19.89 38.16 1.93
N SER A 56 21.01 38.59 2.52
CA SER A 56 21.16 39.96 3.03
C SER A 56 21.22 41.01 1.91
N LEU A 57 21.94 40.72 0.82
CA LEU A 57 21.99 41.61 -0.35
C LEU A 57 20.65 41.63 -1.09
N ALA A 58 19.97 40.48 -1.19
CA ALA A 58 18.62 40.42 -1.71
C ALA A 58 17.65 41.25 -0.87
N LEU A 59 17.79 41.24 0.46
CA LEU A 59 16.94 42.02 1.37
C LEU A 59 17.13 43.52 1.13
N GLU A 60 18.38 43.99 1.11
CA GLU A 60 18.70 45.39 0.82
C GLU A 60 18.16 45.80 -0.56
N HIS A 61 18.40 44.98 -1.59
CA HIS A 61 17.95 45.25 -2.95
C HIS A 61 16.42 45.32 -3.05
N TYR A 62 15.70 44.31 -2.57
CA TYR A 62 14.23 44.34 -2.62
C TYR A 62 13.63 45.44 -1.73
N THR A 63 14.31 45.83 -0.65
CA THR A 63 13.91 47.01 0.14
C THR A 63 14.02 48.29 -0.68
N ARG A 64 15.12 48.49 -1.42
CA ARG A 64 15.29 49.63 -2.35
C ARG A 64 14.26 49.57 -3.48
N THR A 65 14.01 48.38 -4.02
CA THR A 65 13.03 48.16 -5.10
C THR A 65 11.62 48.50 -4.65
N ALA A 66 11.19 48.05 -3.48
CA ALA A 66 9.87 48.38 -2.92
C ALA A 66 9.71 49.87 -2.58
N LYS A 67 10.81 50.56 -2.23
CA LYS A 67 10.81 52.03 -2.04
C LYS A 67 10.71 52.79 -3.37
N ALA A 68 11.41 52.33 -4.41
CA ALA A 68 11.37 52.94 -5.74
C ALA A 68 10.04 52.69 -6.46
N PHE A 69 9.42 51.53 -6.22
CA PHE A 69 8.18 51.10 -6.86
C PHE A 69 7.12 50.64 -5.83
N PRO A 70 6.60 51.55 -4.98
CA PRO A 70 5.67 51.20 -3.90
C PRO A 70 4.29 50.72 -4.37
N TRP A 71 3.98 50.87 -5.66
CA TRP A 71 2.76 50.33 -6.29
C TRP A 71 2.93 48.91 -6.83
N SER A 72 4.13 48.34 -6.73
CA SER A 72 4.45 47.03 -7.33
C SER A 72 4.15 45.89 -6.38
N TYR A 73 3.09 45.13 -6.68
CA TYR A 73 2.79 43.83 -6.05
C TYR A 73 4.04 42.95 -5.90
N GLU A 74 4.79 42.81 -6.99
CA GLU A 74 5.90 41.86 -7.09
C GLU A 74 7.09 42.28 -6.20
N SER A 75 7.32 43.58 -6.04
CA SER A 75 8.37 44.10 -5.16
C SER A 75 8.09 43.73 -3.71
N HIS A 76 6.84 43.96 -3.26
CA HIS A 76 6.41 43.62 -1.91
C HIS A 76 6.35 42.10 -1.67
N LEU A 77 5.87 41.31 -2.63
CA LEU A 77 5.86 39.84 -2.55
C LEU A 77 7.29 39.30 -2.37
N ARG A 78 8.23 39.73 -3.22
CA ARG A 78 9.62 39.25 -3.18
C ARG A 78 10.35 39.70 -1.93
N LEU A 79 10.12 40.95 -1.49
CA LEU A 79 10.65 41.43 -0.22
C LEU A 79 10.14 40.59 0.96
N GLY A 80 8.83 40.29 1.01
CA GLY A 80 8.26 39.40 2.01
C GLY A 80 8.90 38.00 2.00
N ASN A 81 9.12 37.43 0.83
CA ASN A 81 9.78 36.12 0.68
C ASN A 81 11.22 36.12 1.21
N VAL A 82 11.99 37.18 0.93
CA VAL A 82 13.36 37.31 1.44
C VAL A 82 13.37 37.56 2.95
N LEU A 83 12.43 38.35 3.48
CA LEU A 83 12.25 38.54 4.92
C LEU A 83 12.00 37.20 5.65
N LEU A 84 11.23 36.29 5.06
CA LEU A 84 11.09 34.94 5.61
C LEU A 84 12.41 34.15 5.63
N ARG A 85 13.23 34.26 4.58
CA ARG A 85 14.54 33.59 4.52
C ARG A 85 15.51 34.11 5.58
N VAL A 86 15.46 35.39 5.91
CA VAL A 86 16.27 35.99 6.98
C VAL A 86 15.60 35.92 8.36
N LYS A 87 14.56 35.09 8.52
CA LYS A 87 13.84 34.84 9.78
C LYS A 87 13.19 36.09 10.39
N GLU A 88 12.66 36.97 9.55
CA GLU A 88 11.95 38.20 9.92
C GLU A 88 10.45 38.13 9.57
N PRO A 89 9.66 37.20 10.14
CA PRO A 89 8.29 36.94 9.73
C PRO A 89 7.33 38.10 10.01
N GLN A 90 7.55 38.90 11.06
CA GLN A 90 6.69 40.05 11.36
C GLN A 90 6.78 41.13 10.28
N LYS A 91 7.99 41.43 9.80
CA LYS A 91 8.20 42.35 8.67
C LYS A 91 7.63 41.75 7.39
N ALA A 92 7.80 40.44 7.17
CA ALA A 92 7.26 39.75 6.01
C ALA A 92 5.72 39.89 5.92
N LYS A 93 5.00 39.77 7.05
CA LYS A 93 3.54 39.96 7.09
C LYS A 93 3.11 41.31 6.55
N ILE A 94 3.83 42.38 6.92
CA ILE A 94 3.54 43.75 6.46
C ILE A 94 3.67 43.83 4.93
N GLU A 95 4.76 43.29 4.38
CA GLU A 95 5.01 43.33 2.94
C GLU A 95 4.03 42.46 2.16
N PHE A 96 3.68 41.26 2.64
CA PHE A 96 2.64 40.45 2.01
C PHE A 96 1.27 41.12 2.06
N TYR A 97 0.93 41.80 3.17
CA TYR A 97 -0.31 42.55 3.26
C TYR A 97 -0.35 43.73 2.28
N ARG A 98 0.77 44.46 2.10
CA ARG A 98 0.90 45.48 1.05
C ARG A 98 0.74 44.88 -0.34
N ALA A 99 1.38 43.75 -0.62
CA ALA A 99 1.22 43.04 -1.88
C ALA A 99 -0.26 42.68 -2.11
N ILE A 100 -0.96 42.12 -1.13
CA ILE A 100 -2.40 41.80 -1.21
C ILE A 100 -3.25 43.03 -1.55
N LYS A 101 -2.99 44.19 -0.92
CA LYS A 101 -3.70 45.45 -1.20
C LYS A 101 -3.49 45.99 -2.62
N LEU A 102 -2.30 45.77 -3.17
CA LEU A 102 -1.92 46.24 -4.51
C LEU A 102 -2.30 45.24 -5.61
N GLY A 103 -2.47 43.98 -5.24
CA GLY A 103 -2.86 42.88 -6.13
C GLY A 103 -4.36 42.78 -6.33
N ASN A 104 -4.76 42.03 -7.35
CA ASN A 104 -6.11 41.48 -7.43
C ASN A 104 -6.08 40.00 -7.01
N THR A 105 -7.24 39.38 -6.88
CA THR A 105 -7.37 37.97 -6.48
C THR A 105 -6.65 37.00 -7.42
N LYS A 106 -6.37 37.37 -8.68
CA LYS A 106 -5.58 36.53 -9.60
C LYS A 106 -4.09 36.43 -9.21
N LYS A 107 -3.59 37.30 -8.33
CA LYS A 107 -2.22 37.27 -7.78
C LYS A 107 -2.23 36.74 -6.34
N PHE A 108 -2.31 35.42 -6.21
CA PHE A 108 -2.60 34.74 -4.96
C PHE A 108 -1.38 34.37 -4.09
N ASP A 109 -0.14 34.43 -4.62
CA ASP A 109 1.06 33.95 -3.90
C ASP A 109 1.28 34.68 -2.54
N ALA A 110 0.98 35.98 -2.46
CA ALA A 110 1.06 36.76 -1.23
C ALA A 110 0.02 36.33 -0.16
N TYR A 111 -1.18 35.92 -0.58
CA TYR A 111 -2.22 35.43 0.32
C TYR A 111 -1.78 34.13 1.02
N PHE A 112 -1.24 33.17 0.27
CA PHE A 112 -0.72 31.93 0.85
C PHE A 112 0.45 32.17 1.78
N SER A 113 1.38 33.02 1.37
CA SER A 113 2.56 33.34 2.19
C SER A 113 2.15 33.95 3.52
N LEU A 114 1.21 34.91 3.52
CA LEU A 114 0.68 35.51 4.74
C LEU A 114 -0.13 34.52 5.58
N ALA A 115 -1.02 33.74 4.97
CA ALA A 115 -1.84 32.77 5.67
C ALA A 115 -1.00 31.66 6.34
N ASN A 116 0.06 31.19 5.69
CA ASN A 116 0.97 30.20 6.25
C ASN A 116 1.77 30.74 7.44
N ILE A 117 2.12 32.04 7.47
CA ILE A 117 2.71 32.66 8.66
C ILE A 117 1.71 32.59 9.82
N TYR A 118 0.45 32.95 9.59
CA TYR A 118 -0.57 32.87 10.63
C TYR A 118 -0.81 31.43 11.11
N VAL A 119 -0.77 30.42 10.22
CA VAL A 119 -0.81 29.00 10.62
C VAL A 119 0.40 28.64 11.49
N ALA A 120 1.61 29.09 11.14
CA ALA A 120 2.82 28.84 11.94
C ALA A 120 2.71 29.45 13.34
N GLU A 121 2.05 30.62 13.46
CA GLU A 121 1.72 31.32 14.71
C GLU A 121 0.52 30.70 15.47
N ASN A 122 -0.10 29.64 14.95
CA ASN A 122 -1.38 29.06 15.42
C ASN A 122 -2.57 30.04 15.39
N ASN A 123 -2.46 31.12 14.62
CA ASN A 123 -3.51 32.11 14.46
C ASN A 123 -4.45 31.75 13.31
N PHE A 124 -5.21 30.68 13.52
CA PHE A 124 -6.03 30.04 12.50
C PHE A 124 -7.19 30.90 11.98
N LYS A 125 -7.75 31.77 12.83
CA LYS A 125 -8.83 32.69 12.42
C LYS A 125 -8.34 33.66 11.34
N PHE A 126 -7.23 34.35 11.59
CA PHE A 126 -6.66 35.27 10.62
C PHE A 126 -6.15 34.53 9.37
N ALA A 127 -5.58 33.34 9.53
CA ALA A 127 -5.19 32.50 8.40
C ALA A 127 -6.37 32.22 7.44
N GLN A 128 -7.54 31.87 7.97
CA GLN A 128 -8.76 31.66 7.19
C GLN A 128 -9.25 32.95 6.52
N GLU A 129 -9.28 34.07 7.26
CA GLU A 129 -9.70 35.37 6.72
C GLU A 129 -8.86 35.80 5.52
N ILE A 130 -7.55 35.53 5.54
CA ILE A 130 -6.66 35.80 4.42
C ILE A 130 -6.97 34.91 3.20
N ILE A 131 -7.31 33.63 3.37
CA ILE A 131 -7.58 32.72 2.24
C ILE A 131 -8.99 32.90 1.64
N ASN A 132 -9.97 33.33 2.43
CA ASN A 132 -11.37 33.44 2.00
C ASN A 132 -11.60 34.18 0.67
N PRO A 133 -10.93 35.31 0.37
CA PRO A 133 -11.13 36.05 -0.89
C PRO A 133 -10.65 35.29 -2.14
N ILE A 134 -9.79 34.28 -1.97
CA ILE A 134 -9.16 33.55 -3.08
C ILE A 134 -9.61 32.08 -3.15
N LYS A 135 -10.52 31.65 -2.28
CA LYS A 135 -10.90 30.23 -2.14
C LYS A 135 -11.61 29.65 -3.38
N ASP A 136 -12.28 30.50 -4.16
CA ASP A 136 -13.11 30.10 -5.30
C ASP A 136 -12.45 30.39 -6.66
N ILE A 137 -11.13 30.66 -6.69
CA ILE A 137 -10.43 30.95 -7.93
C ILE A 137 -10.35 29.66 -8.79
N PRO A 138 -10.82 29.67 -10.05
CA PRO A 138 -10.72 28.53 -10.96
C PRO A 138 -9.31 28.43 -11.56
N ASN A 139 -8.28 28.28 -10.71
CA ASN A 139 -6.89 28.15 -11.10
C ASN A 139 -6.26 26.95 -10.39
N LYS A 140 -5.77 25.97 -11.16
CA LYS A 140 -5.21 24.71 -10.60
C LYS A 140 -4.06 24.97 -9.61
N LYS A 141 -3.14 25.88 -9.92
CA LYS A 141 -2.02 26.24 -9.02
C LYS A 141 -2.53 26.86 -7.72
N ALA A 142 -3.48 27.78 -7.80
CA ALA A 142 -4.10 28.39 -6.61
C ALA A 142 -4.82 27.34 -5.77
N LEU A 143 -5.64 26.49 -6.38
CA LEU A 143 -6.36 25.41 -5.69
C LEU A 143 -5.40 24.45 -5.00
N GLU A 144 -4.28 24.09 -5.65
CA GLU A 144 -3.26 23.26 -5.01
C GLU A 144 -2.59 23.96 -3.82
N GLN A 145 -2.29 25.26 -3.92
CA GLN A 145 -1.74 26.03 -2.81
C GLN A 145 -2.74 26.22 -1.65
N ILE A 146 -4.05 26.33 -1.93
CA ILE A 146 -5.10 26.30 -0.90
C ILE A 146 -5.12 24.93 -0.22
N GLY A 147 -4.98 23.85 -0.99
CA GLY A 147 -4.83 22.50 -0.45
C GLY A 147 -3.62 22.39 0.47
N ASP A 148 -2.46 22.92 0.05
CA ASP A 148 -1.23 22.94 0.88
C ASP A 148 -1.42 23.75 2.17
N PHE A 149 -2.13 24.87 2.11
CA PHE A 149 -2.49 25.68 3.26
C PHE A 149 -3.32 24.88 4.28
N TYR A 150 -4.43 24.27 3.86
CA TYR A 150 -5.25 23.45 4.75
C TYR A 150 -4.51 22.21 5.25
N TYR A 151 -3.64 21.62 4.42
CA TYR A 151 -2.80 20.52 4.85
C TYR A 151 -1.84 20.96 5.98
N SER A 152 -1.18 22.11 5.82
CA SER A 152 -0.29 22.67 6.86
C SER A 152 -1.05 23.01 8.13
N TRP A 153 -2.28 23.52 8.02
CA TRP A 153 -3.14 23.77 9.17
C TRP A 153 -3.49 22.46 9.89
N GLY A 154 -3.95 21.44 9.17
CA GLY A 154 -4.24 20.12 9.74
C GLY A 154 -3.01 19.50 10.41
N ASP A 155 -1.83 19.63 9.81
CA ASP A 155 -0.58 19.12 10.39
C ASP A 155 -0.21 19.83 11.70
N LYS A 156 -0.48 21.13 11.81
CA LYS A 156 -0.26 21.92 13.03
C LYS A 156 -1.21 21.53 14.18
N LEU A 157 -2.41 21.06 13.84
CA LEU A 157 -3.45 20.63 14.79
C LEU A 157 -3.31 19.16 15.20
N ARG A 158 -2.64 18.32 14.40
CA ARG A 158 -2.42 16.91 14.71
C ARG A 158 -1.81 16.74 16.11
N GLY A 159 -2.41 15.88 16.93
CA GLY A 159 -2.06 15.63 18.32
C GLY A 159 -2.58 16.66 19.33
N LYS A 160 -3.15 17.78 18.88
CA LYS A 160 -3.77 18.82 19.74
C LYS A 160 -5.28 18.82 19.62
N ASP A 161 -5.77 18.79 18.38
CA ASP A 161 -7.18 18.66 18.03
C ASP A 161 -7.28 17.79 16.77
N ASP A 162 -7.29 16.48 16.99
CA ASP A 162 -7.26 15.51 15.90
C ASP A 162 -8.51 15.56 15.03
N PHE A 163 -9.67 15.93 15.60
CA PHE A 163 -10.91 16.05 14.85
C PHE A 163 -10.88 17.23 13.89
N GLU A 164 -10.45 18.41 14.37
CA GLU A 164 -10.29 19.56 13.49
C GLU A 164 -9.16 19.32 12.48
N ALA A 165 -8.07 18.63 12.86
CA ALA A 165 -7.02 18.22 11.93
C ALA A 165 -7.55 17.32 10.81
N VAL A 166 -8.40 16.33 11.11
CA VAL A 166 -9.09 15.52 10.08
C VAL A 166 -9.89 16.41 9.15
N ARG A 167 -10.67 17.37 9.68
CA ARG A 167 -11.46 18.29 8.86
C ARG A 167 -10.57 19.09 7.91
N LYS A 168 -9.45 19.64 8.38
CA LYS A 168 -8.52 20.37 7.51
C LYS A 168 -7.83 19.48 6.48
N PHE A 169 -7.50 18.23 6.80
CA PHE A 169 -7.01 17.30 5.77
C PHE A 169 -8.08 16.97 4.72
N ARG A 170 -9.36 16.89 5.10
CA ARG A 170 -10.48 16.73 4.16
C ARG A 170 -10.64 17.96 3.27
N ASP A 171 -10.59 19.16 3.84
CA ASP A 171 -10.58 20.41 3.06
C ASP A 171 -9.43 20.38 2.04
N ALA A 172 -8.21 20.03 2.49
CA ALA A 172 -7.05 19.90 1.63
C ALA A 172 -7.27 18.86 0.50
N ASN A 173 -7.82 17.69 0.82
CA ASN A 173 -8.15 16.65 -0.15
C ASN A 173 -9.12 17.15 -1.23
N ASP A 174 -10.15 17.91 -0.85
CA ASP A 174 -11.14 18.45 -1.77
C ASP A 174 -10.52 19.50 -2.71
N PHE A 175 -9.64 20.36 -2.20
CA PHE A 175 -8.89 21.31 -3.03
C PHE A 175 -7.91 20.60 -3.96
N TYR A 176 -7.20 19.56 -3.49
CA TYR A 176 -6.33 18.76 -4.35
C TYR A 176 -7.11 18.03 -5.45
N LYS A 177 -8.33 17.55 -5.16
CA LYS A 177 -9.23 16.96 -6.16
C LYS A 177 -9.62 17.98 -7.22
N LYS A 178 -10.04 19.18 -6.82
CA LYS A 178 -10.37 20.28 -7.74
C LYS A 178 -9.17 20.72 -8.58
N ALA A 179 -7.97 20.66 -8.02
CA ALA A 179 -6.72 21.00 -8.71
C ALA A 179 -6.19 19.89 -9.64
N ASP A 180 -6.76 18.68 -9.59
CA ASP A 180 -6.22 17.48 -10.26
C ASP A 180 -4.79 17.17 -9.81
N SER A 181 -4.52 17.33 -8.51
CA SER A 181 -3.18 17.22 -7.92
C SER A 181 -2.88 15.81 -7.42
N ARG A 182 -1.65 15.34 -7.67
CA ARG A 182 -1.13 14.07 -7.12
C ARG A 182 -1.04 14.07 -5.59
N LYS A 183 -1.10 15.24 -4.95
CA LYS A 183 -1.08 15.41 -3.49
C LYS A 183 -2.34 14.85 -2.81
N ILE A 184 -3.40 14.56 -3.57
CA ILE A 184 -4.61 13.89 -3.06
C ILE A 184 -4.29 12.61 -2.29
N ARG A 185 -3.32 11.81 -2.77
CA ARG A 185 -2.88 10.58 -2.11
C ARG A 185 -2.30 10.85 -0.71
N ARG A 186 -1.56 11.94 -0.56
CA ARG A 186 -0.96 12.33 0.73
C ARG A 186 -2.03 12.78 1.72
N ALA A 187 -3.01 13.58 1.28
CA ALA A 187 -4.12 14.01 2.12
C ALA A 187 -4.97 12.82 2.57
N LYS A 188 -5.38 11.96 1.62
CA LYS A 188 -6.13 10.72 1.89
C LYS A 188 -5.44 9.84 2.95
N LYS A 189 -4.15 9.54 2.76
CA LYS A 189 -3.37 8.75 3.73
C LYS A 189 -3.29 9.42 5.12
N SER A 190 -3.24 10.75 5.17
CA SER A 190 -3.19 11.50 6.43
C SER A 190 -4.53 11.40 7.18
N ILE A 191 -5.66 11.41 6.46
CA ILE A 191 -7.00 11.23 7.01
C ILE A 191 -7.18 9.81 7.56
N GLU A 192 -6.87 8.78 6.74
CA GLU A 192 -6.94 7.37 7.12
C GLU A 192 -6.13 7.09 8.40
N LYS A 193 -4.87 7.57 8.44
CA LYS A 193 -4.00 7.39 9.60
C LYS A 193 -4.56 8.10 10.85
N LEU A 194 -5.11 9.29 10.69
CA LEU A 194 -5.58 10.06 11.84
C LEU A 194 -6.87 9.48 12.42
N TYR A 195 -7.81 9.01 11.59
CA TYR A 195 -8.96 8.24 12.08
C TYR A 195 -8.53 6.98 12.84
N ALA A 196 -7.54 6.25 12.30
CA ALA A 196 -6.98 5.09 12.97
C ALA A 196 -6.37 5.44 14.34
N GLN A 197 -5.64 6.55 14.45
CA GLN A 197 -5.06 7.02 15.72
C GLN A 197 -6.11 7.47 16.74
N ILE A 198 -7.14 8.21 16.30
CA ILE A 198 -8.27 8.60 17.16
C ILE A 198 -8.97 7.35 17.70
N SER A 199 -9.22 6.36 16.83
CA SER A 199 -9.84 5.09 17.22
C SER A 199 -8.99 4.34 18.26
N ASP A 200 -7.67 4.23 18.06
CA ASP A 200 -6.77 3.57 19.01
C ASP A 200 -6.81 4.21 20.41
N LYS A 201 -6.86 5.55 20.46
CA LYS A 201 -7.02 6.29 21.72
C LYS A 201 -8.37 5.98 22.37
N LEU A 202 -9.46 5.97 21.60
CA LEU A 202 -10.79 5.64 22.12
C LEU A 202 -10.88 4.20 22.62
N VAL A 203 -10.21 3.24 21.98
CA VAL A 203 -10.10 1.87 22.48
C VAL A 203 -9.36 1.82 23.81
N THR A 204 -8.25 2.56 23.93
CA THR A 204 -7.47 2.66 25.18
C THR A 204 -8.30 3.28 26.31
N ASP A 205 -9.12 4.28 25.98
CA ASP A 205 -10.07 4.92 26.90
C ASP A 205 -11.33 4.08 27.17
N ASN A 206 -11.39 2.84 26.67
CA ASN A 206 -12.53 1.91 26.75
C ASN A 206 -13.85 2.45 26.13
N LYS A 207 -13.75 3.41 25.21
CA LYS A 207 -14.88 3.98 24.45
C LYS A 207 -15.06 3.27 23.11
N ILE A 208 -15.33 1.96 23.18
CA ILE A 208 -15.40 1.08 22.01
C ILE A 208 -16.45 1.50 20.96
N PRO A 209 -17.69 1.89 21.33
CA PRO A 209 -18.68 2.30 20.34
C PRO A 209 -18.23 3.53 19.53
N ASP A 210 -17.58 4.49 20.20
CA ASP A 210 -17.02 5.67 19.53
C ASP A 210 -15.86 5.27 18.62
N ALA A 211 -14.97 4.38 19.06
CA ALA A 211 -13.86 3.87 18.26
C ALA A 211 -14.34 3.22 16.94
N ILE A 212 -15.39 2.41 17.01
CA ILE A 212 -16.03 1.77 15.86
C ILE A 212 -16.64 2.82 14.94
N LYS A 213 -17.36 3.81 15.49
CA LYS A 213 -17.96 4.91 14.71
C LYS A 213 -16.88 5.69 13.95
N ILE A 214 -15.74 5.97 14.57
CA ILE A 214 -14.62 6.66 13.94
C ILE A 214 -14.02 5.85 12.78
N LEU A 215 -13.85 4.55 12.95
CA LEU A 215 -13.37 3.70 11.85
C LEU A 215 -14.41 3.57 10.74
N GLY A 216 -15.70 3.56 11.06
CA GLY A 216 -16.79 3.62 10.08
C GLY A 216 -16.71 4.87 9.21
N LEU A 217 -16.48 6.04 9.82
CA LEU A 217 -16.24 7.28 9.06
C LEU A 217 -14.99 7.19 8.17
N SER A 218 -13.95 6.46 8.60
CA SER A 218 -12.76 6.25 7.77
C SER A 218 -13.06 5.37 6.56
N VAL A 219 -13.85 4.31 6.72
CA VAL A 219 -14.28 3.42 5.62
C VAL A 219 -15.18 4.17 4.65
N GLU A 220 -16.12 4.99 5.16
CA GLU A 220 -17.01 5.80 4.33
C GLU A 220 -16.25 6.85 3.53
N PHE A 221 -15.26 7.52 4.15
CA PHE A 221 -14.39 8.45 3.43
C PHE A 221 -13.57 7.74 2.35
N SER A 222 -13.05 6.56 2.67
CA SER A 222 -12.37 5.71 1.72
C SER A 222 -12.33 4.27 2.20
N ASP A 223 -12.81 3.36 1.37
CA ASP A 223 -12.68 1.92 1.53
C ASP A 223 -11.19 1.54 1.64
N ASN A 224 -10.69 1.44 2.88
CA ASN A 224 -9.26 1.36 3.17
C ASN A 224 -8.96 0.25 4.16
N ILE A 225 -7.88 -0.47 3.89
CA ILE A 225 -7.54 -1.73 4.54
C ILE A 225 -7.18 -1.52 6.02
N LEU A 226 -6.59 -0.37 6.37
CA LEU A 226 -6.22 -0.07 7.74
C LEU A 226 -7.45 0.02 8.66
N ALA A 227 -8.52 0.68 8.19
CA ALA A 227 -9.75 0.79 8.95
C ALA A 227 -10.46 -0.57 9.12
N HIS A 228 -10.55 -1.37 8.05
CA HIS A 228 -11.08 -2.74 8.13
C HIS A 228 -10.29 -3.61 9.09
N TYR A 229 -8.96 -3.56 9.04
CA TYR A 229 -8.11 -4.31 9.96
C TYR A 229 -8.35 -3.91 11.42
N LYS A 230 -8.44 -2.62 11.71
CA LYS A 230 -8.72 -2.15 13.08
C LYS A 230 -10.13 -2.51 13.55
N LEU A 231 -11.13 -2.43 12.68
CA LEU A 231 -12.48 -2.91 12.99
C LEU A 231 -12.48 -4.41 13.32
N ALA A 232 -11.80 -5.21 12.50
CA ALA A 232 -11.64 -6.63 12.73
C ALA A 232 -11.04 -6.94 14.11
N LYS A 233 -9.93 -6.26 14.48
CA LYS A 233 -9.30 -6.38 15.81
C LYS A 233 -10.23 -6.02 16.96
N ILE A 234 -11.07 -5.00 16.80
CA ILE A 234 -12.06 -4.63 17.82
C ILE A 234 -13.13 -5.72 17.96
N TYR A 235 -13.56 -6.31 16.85
CA TYR A 235 -14.61 -7.32 16.84
C TYR A 235 -14.15 -8.71 17.26
N GLU A 236 -12.86 -9.05 17.19
CA GLU A 236 -12.32 -10.39 17.51
C GLU A 236 -12.90 -11.03 18.78
N THR A 237 -13.03 -10.25 19.85
CA THR A 237 -13.51 -10.74 21.15
C THR A 237 -14.97 -10.40 21.45
N ARG A 238 -15.65 -9.69 20.52
CA ARG A 238 -16.99 -9.11 20.74
C ARG A 238 -18.04 -9.66 19.80
N ASN A 239 -17.68 -9.87 18.53
CA ASN A 239 -18.56 -10.38 17.50
C ASN A 239 -17.72 -11.07 16.41
N GLU A 240 -17.67 -12.40 16.46
CA GLU A 240 -16.90 -13.23 15.54
C GLU A 240 -17.30 -13.03 14.07
N GLU A 241 -18.59 -12.91 13.78
CA GLU A 241 -19.09 -12.76 12.41
C GLU A 241 -18.63 -11.44 11.79
N LEU A 242 -18.76 -10.34 12.53
CA LEU A 242 -18.28 -9.04 12.09
C LEU A 242 -16.75 -9.04 11.94
N ALA A 243 -16.03 -9.68 12.86
CA ALA A 243 -14.58 -9.80 12.78
C ALA A 243 -14.14 -10.52 11.50
N LEU A 244 -14.75 -11.67 11.19
CA LEU A 244 -14.47 -12.45 9.98
C LEU A 244 -14.75 -11.65 8.70
N ASN A 245 -15.88 -10.93 8.63
CA ASN A 245 -16.23 -10.10 7.48
C ASN A 245 -15.22 -8.96 7.27
N GLU A 246 -14.84 -8.27 8.33
CA GLU A 246 -13.83 -7.20 8.25
C GLU A 246 -12.44 -7.75 7.87
N TYR A 247 -12.07 -8.93 8.39
CA TYR A 247 -10.84 -9.59 7.99
C TYR A 247 -10.82 -10.05 6.54
N GLU A 248 -11.93 -10.56 6.03
CA GLU A 248 -12.04 -10.94 4.62
C GLU A 248 -11.72 -9.75 3.70
N LYS A 249 -12.20 -8.55 4.03
CA LYS A 249 -11.89 -7.31 3.28
C LYS A 249 -10.39 -6.98 3.29
N VAL A 250 -9.69 -7.28 4.37
CA VAL A 250 -8.23 -7.08 4.51
C VAL A 250 -7.44 -8.10 3.69
N TYR A 251 -7.81 -9.37 3.80
CA TYR A 251 -7.05 -10.50 3.26
C TYR A 251 -7.47 -10.93 1.85
N LYS A 252 -8.46 -10.26 1.24
CA LYS A 252 -8.90 -10.50 -0.15
C LYS A 252 -7.74 -10.43 -1.17
N LYS A 253 -6.74 -9.57 -0.93
CA LYS A 253 -5.52 -9.46 -1.76
C LYS A 253 -4.27 -9.74 -0.92
N ILE A 254 -3.70 -10.94 -1.10
CA ILE A 254 -2.55 -11.45 -0.32
C ILE A 254 -1.34 -10.50 -0.29
N THR A 255 -1.07 -9.78 -1.39
CA THR A 255 0.08 -8.86 -1.46
C THR A 255 0.00 -7.71 -0.46
N VAL A 256 -1.21 -7.20 -0.20
CA VAL A 256 -1.39 -6.09 0.75
C VAL A 256 -1.44 -6.62 2.18
N SER A 257 -1.97 -7.83 2.36
CA SER A 257 -2.21 -8.41 3.68
C SER A 257 -0.96 -8.85 4.43
N ARG A 258 0.18 -9.07 3.76
CA ARG A 258 1.48 -9.39 4.39
C ARG A 258 1.97 -8.35 5.43
N HIS A 259 1.40 -7.15 5.44
CA HIS A 259 1.75 -6.08 6.38
C HIS A 259 0.90 -6.08 7.66
N TYR A 260 -0.10 -6.96 7.73
CA TYR A 260 -1.02 -7.07 8.85
C TYR A 260 -0.85 -8.43 9.51
N ASP A 261 -1.00 -8.47 10.83
CA ASP A 261 -0.99 -9.70 11.60
C ASP A 261 -2.26 -10.52 11.30
N SER A 262 -2.07 -11.74 10.83
CA SER A 262 -3.12 -12.69 10.44
C SER A 262 -3.57 -13.60 11.56
N SER A 263 -2.84 -13.65 12.68
CA SER A 263 -3.05 -14.61 13.77
C SER A 263 -4.51 -14.68 14.23
N GLY A 264 -5.11 -13.53 14.48
CA GLY A 264 -6.48 -13.44 14.95
C GLY A 264 -7.49 -13.90 13.90
N TYR A 265 -7.25 -13.63 12.61
CA TYR A 265 -8.12 -14.13 11.54
C TYR A 265 -8.02 -15.66 11.41
N VAL A 266 -6.79 -16.18 11.41
CA VAL A 266 -6.51 -17.63 11.38
C VAL A 266 -7.20 -18.32 12.55
N GLN A 267 -7.07 -17.79 13.78
CA GLN A 267 -7.73 -18.35 14.96
C GLN A 267 -9.26 -18.40 14.83
N LEU A 268 -9.90 -17.35 14.32
CA LEU A 268 -11.35 -17.34 14.11
C LEU A 268 -11.78 -18.36 13.04
N LEU A 269 -11.02 -18.47 11.95
CA LEU A 269 -11.27 -19.48 10.92
C LEU A 269 -11.11 -20.91 11.47
N THR A 270 -10.04 -21.18 12.23
CA THR A 270 -9.81 -22.49 12.86
C THR A 270 -10.91 -22.84 13.85
N ARG A 271 -11.31 -21.91 14.72
CA ARG A 271 -12.42 -22.13 15.67
C ARG A 271 -13.71 -22.47 14.93
N ARG A 272 -14.02 -21.76 13.84
CA ARG A 272 -15.20 -22.03 13.04
C ARG A 272 -15.13 -23.41 12.37
N ALA A 273 -13.96 -23.79 11.88
CA ALA A 273 -13.70 -25.12 11.35
C ALA A 273 -13.93 -26.22 12.41
N ASP A 274 -13.39 -26.03 13.61
CA ASP A 274 -13.56 -26.96 14.75
C ASP A 274 -15.05 -27.12 15.11
N MET A 275 -15.79 -26.00 15.19
CA MET A 275 -17.23 -26.03 15.46
C MET A 275 -18.02 -26.82 14.39
N TYR A 276 -17.73 -26.63 13.10
CA TYR A 276 -18.41 -27.41 12.04
C TYR A 276 -18.04 -28.89 12.10
N LYS A 277 -16.79 -29.20 12.44
CA LYS A 277 -16.32 -30.57 12.63
C LYS A 277 -17.05 -31.26 13.78
N GLU A 278 -17.22 -30.60 14.91
CA GLU A 278 -17.98 -31.10 16.06
C GLU A 278 -19.46 -31.37 15.72
N ARG A 279 -20.02 -30.60 14.79
CA ARG A 279 -21.40 -30.78 14.28
C ARG A 279 -21.52 -31.88 13.21
N GLY A 280 -20.42 -32.48 12.78
CA GLY A 280 -20.38 -33.47 11.70
C GLY A 280 -20.45 -32.87 10.29
N ASP A 281 -20.39 -31.54 10.13
CA ASP A 281 -20.32 -30.88 8.83
C ASP A 281 -18.85 -30.80 8.37
N GLU A 282 -18.34 -31.93 7.89
CA GLU A 282 -16.97 -32.03 7.42
C GLU A 282 -16.66 -31.08 6.26
N THR A 283 -17.63 -30.77 5.41
CA THR A 283 -17.44 -29.92 4.24
C THR A 283 -17.13 -28.49 4.66
N GLN A 284 -17.92 -27.93 5.58
CA GLN A 284 -17.66 -26.60 6.11
C GLN A 284 -16.38 -26.57 6.94
N ALA A 285 -16.13 -27.58 7.77
CA ALA A 285 -14.89 -27.67 8.53
C ALA A 285 -13.65 -27.61 7.62
N ARG A 286 -13.64 -28.41 6.54
CA ARG A 286 -12.57 -28.42 5.53
C ARG A 286 -12.42 -27.06 4.85
N TYR A 287 -13.54 -26.40 4.51
CA TYR A 287 -13.51 -25.07 3.90
C TYR A 287 -12.79 -24.04 4.78
N TYR A 288 -13.14 -23.94 6.07
CA TYR A 288 -12.53 -22.97 6.96
C TYR A 288 -11.06 -23.27 7.30
N TYR A 289 -10.68 -24.54 7.47
CA TYR A 289 -9.26 -24.89 7.61
C TYR A 289 -8.44 -24.52 6.37
N HIS A 290 -8.96 -24.77 5.17
CA HIS A 290 -8.29 -24.36 3.94
C HIS A 290 -8.13 -22.83 3.85
N LEU A 291 -9.15 -22.06 4.23
CA LEU A 291 -9.02 -20.60 4.31
C LEU A 291 -7.92 -20.19 5.27
N ALA A 292 -7.84 -20.80 6.46
CA ALA A 292 -6.81 -20.49 7.45
C ALA A 292 -5.39 -20.74 6.90
N ASN A 293 -5.16 -21.89 6.26
CA ASN A 293 -3.87 -22.24 5.65
C ASN A 293 -3.47 -21.34 4.48
N LYS A 294 -4.45 -20.86 3.70
CA LYS A 294 -4.19 -19.89 2.63
C LYS A 294 -3.69 -18.55 3.17
N ILE A 295 -4.10 -18.18 4.37
CA ILE A 295 -3.66 -16.95 5.03
C ILE A 295 -2.30 -17.13 5.69
N ASP A 296 -2.11 -18.24 6.41
CA ASP A 296 -0.84 -18.57 7.07
C ASP A 296 -0.50 -20.06 6.93
N SER A 297 0.40 -20.35 6.00
CA SER A 297 0.88 -21.70 5.69
C SER A 297 1.82 -22.27 6.75
N THR A 298 2.21 -21.50 7.78
CA THR A 298 3.07 -21.99 8.87
C THR A 298 2.28 -22.71 9.95
N THR A 299 0.96 -22.53 10.00
CA THR A 299 0.10 -23.24 10.92
C THR A 299 -0.11 -24.67 10.45
N ARG A 300 0.28 -25.66 11.27
CA ARG A 300 0.07 -27.11 11.04
C ARG A 300 -1.40 -27.48 11.23
N ILE A 301 -2.31 -26.76 10.58
CA ILE A 301 -3.74 -27.06 10.60
C ILE A 301 -3.94 -28.27 9.67
N PRO A 302 -4.69 -29.31 10.11
CA PRO A 302 -4.81 -30.55 9.36
C PRO A 302 -5.32 -30.32 7.93
N TYR A 303 -4.40 -30.36 6.97
CA TYR A 303 -4.71 -30.36 5.54
C TYR A 303 -5.46 -31.66 5.22
N ILE A 304 -6.67 -31.56 4.65
CA ILE A 304 -7.43 -32.72 4.18
C ILE A 304 -7.32 -32.83 2.65
N THR A 305 -6.24 -33.52 2.27
CA THR A 305 -6.03 -34.58 1.26
C THR A 305 -6.53 -34.51 -0.19
N ASP A 306 -7.63 -33.87 -0.55
CA ASP A 306 -8.28 -34.32 -1.81
C ASP A 306 -7.93 -33.47 -3.06
N LYS A 307 -7.08 -32.43 -2.92
CA LYS A 307 -6.69 -31.55 -4.05
C LYS A 307 -5.19 -31.46 -4.33
N HIS A 308 -4.35 -32.10 -3.52
CA HIS A 308 -2.89 -31.98 -3.63
C HIS A 308 -2.23 -33.20 -4.28
N ILE A 309 -2.95 -34.33 -4.33
CA ILE A 309 -2.46 -35.55 -4.94
C ILE A 309 -3.46 -35.99 -6.01
N ILE A 310 -2.98 -36.17 -7.24
CA ILE A 310 -3.73 -36.87 -8.29
C ILE A 310 -3.23 -38.31 -8.34
N LEU A 311 -4.13 -39.28 -8.20
CA LEU A 311 -3.88 -40.66 -8.55
C LEU A 311 -4.32 -40.91 -10.00
N THR A 312 -3.39 -41.35 -10.83
CA THR A 312 -3.67 -41.79 -12.19
C THR A 312 -3.61 -43.30 -12.25
N LEU A 313 -4.77 -43.94 -12.44
CA LEU A 313 -4.84 -45.36 -12.73
C LEU A 313 -4.35 -45.60 -14.16
N LEU A 314 -3.42 -46.53 -14.32
CA LEU A 314 -2.82 -46.88 -15.61
C LEU A 314 -3.38 -48.18 -16.16
N ALA A 315 -3.60 -49.19 -15.30
CA ALA A 315 -4.15 -50.48 -15.70
C ALA A 315 -4.70 -51.24 -14.49
N ALA A 316 -5.64 -52.14 -14.75
CA ALA A 316 -5.89 -53.32 -13.92
C ALA A 316 -5.28 -54.50 -14.66
N ARG A 317 -4.71 -55.41 -13.90
CA ARG A 317 -3.96 -56.54 -14.42
C ARG A 317 -4.27 -57.78 -13.63
N TYR A 318 -4.22 -58.89 -14.32
CA TYR A 318 -4.20 -60.20 -13.73
C TYR A 318 -2.79 -60.77 -13.91
N ASN A 319 -2.17 -61.20 -12.83
CA ASN A 319 -0.91 -61.94 -12.88
C ASN A 319 -1.26 -63.43 -12.81
N GLU A 320 -1.22 -64.08 -13.98
CA GLU A 320 -1.56 -65.49 -14.13
C GLU A 320 -0.37 -66.37 -13.76
N ASN A 321 -0.62 -67.40 -12.96
CA ASN A 321 0.30 -68.49 -12.74
C ASN A 321 -0.26 -69.75 -13.40
N ILE A 322 0.18 -69.98 -14.64
CA ILE A 322 -0.28 -71.07 -15.51
C ILE A 322 -0.08 -72.43 -14.85
N ASP A 323 1.00 -72.62 -14.11
CA ASP A 323 1.33 -73.90 -13.47
C ASP A 323 0.42 -74.25 -12.28
N ARG A 324 -0.25 -73.24 -11.70
CA ARG A 324 -1.09 -73.40 -10.50
C ARG A 324 -2.57 -73.14 -10.76
N ASP A 325 -2.96 -72.77 -11.97
CA ASP A 325 -4.32 -72.34 -12.32
C ASP A 325 -4.85 -71.27 -11.35
N THR A 326 -3.99 -70.29 -11.06
CA THR A 326 -4.30 -69.18 -10.15
C THR A 326 -4.00 -67.84 -10.76
N VAL A 327 -4.77 -66.83 -10.34
CA VAL A 327 -4.63 -65.47 -10.85
C VAL A 327 -4.58 -64.47 -9.69
N LEU A 328 -3.70 -63.47 -9.78
CA LEU A 328 -3.65 -62.37 -8.83
C LEU A 328 -4.13 -61.08 -9.49
N PRO A 329 -5.28 -60.50 -9.09
CA PRO A 329 -5.66 -59.18 -9.56
C PRO A 329 -4.74 -58.12 -8.98
N GLY A 330 -4.52 -57.08 -9.75
CA GLY A 330 -3.70 -55.95 -9.35
C GLY A 330 -4.02 -54.69 -10.13
N ILE A 331 -3.56 -53.58 -9.61
CA ILE A 331 -3.66 -52.27 -10.23
C ILE A 331 -2.27 -51.66 -10.44
N SER A 332 -2.12 -50.95 -11.55
CA SER A 332 -0.97 -50.12 -11.86
C SER A 332 -1.41 -48.67 -11.78
N PHE A 333 -0.72 -47.84 -10.99
CA PHE A 333 -1.05 -46.42 -10.84
C PHE A 333 0.19 -45.57 -10.58
N ARG A 334 0.04 -44.24 -10.75
CA ARG A 334 1.01 -43.23 -10.31
C ARG A 334 0.32 -42.19 -9.46
N LEU A 335 1.09 -41.49 -8.65
CA LEU A 335 0.64 -40.31 -7.91
C LEU A 335 1.40 -39.09 -8.41
N MET A 336 0.73 -37.94 -8.44
CA MET A 336 1.33 -36.65 -8.71
C MET A 336 1.01 -35.68 -7.58
N ASN A 337 2.02 -35.01 -7.04
CA ASN A 337 1.82 -33.86 -6.16
C ASN A 337 1.49 -32.65 -7.03
N VAL A 338 0.22 -32.27 -7.09
CA VAL A 338 -0.25 -31.10 -7.86
C VAL A 338 -0.30 -29.82 -7.02
N SER A 339 0.21 -29.88 -5.79
CA SER A 339 0.32 -28.72 -4.91
C SER A 339 1.64 -27.99 -5.13
N LYS A 340 1.71 -26.76 -4.60
CA LYS A 340 2.96 -25.99 -4.50
C LYS A 340 3.75 -26.30 -3.22
N GLU A 341 3.29 -27.27 -2.43
CA GLU A 341 3.86 -27.61 -1.12
C GLU A 341 4.59 -28.95 -1.18
N THR A 342 5.58 -29.13 -0.30
CA THR A 342 6.25 -30.42 -0.08
C THR A 342 5.39 -31.32 0.79
N ILE A 343 5.23 -32.58 0.40
CA ILE A 343 4.50 -33.58 1.20
C ILE A 343 5.53 -34.43 1.93
N ASP A 344 5.70 -34.18 3.22
CA ASP A 344 6.70 -34.86 4.07
C ASP A 344 6.25 -36.23 4.57
N TYR A 345 4.97 -36.56 4.42
CA TYR A 345 4.41 -37.86 4.76
C TYR A 345 3.27 -38.22 3.82
N LEU A 346 3.38 -39.38 3.16
CA LEU A 346 2.32 -39.94 2.34
C LEU A 346 2.43 -41.47 2.30
N ARG A 347 1.35 -42.15 2.69
CA ARG A 347 1.16 -43.58 2.51
C ARG A 347 -0.11 -43.87 1.72
N VAL A 348 -0.07 -44.91 0.92
CA VAL A 348 -1.22 -45.41 0.16
C VAL A 348 -1.53 -46.82 0.61
N LYS A 349 -2.79 -47.11 0.88
CA LYS A 349 -3.27 -48.46 1.14
C LYS A 349 -4.21 -48.90 0.01
N VAL A 350 -3.92 -50.02 -0.62
CA VAL A 350 -4.75 -50.66 -1.65
C VAL A 350 -5.42 -51.86 -1.02
N VAL A 351 -6.75 -51.90 -1.04
CA VAL A 351 -7.56 -52.93 -0.40
C VAL A 351 -8.37 -53.65 -1.47
N PHE A 352 -8.19 -54.96 -1.59
CA PHE A 352 -8.92 -55.83 -2.50
C PHE A 352 -10.07 -56.49 -1.75
N TYR A 353 -11.24 -56.51 -2.36
CA TYR A 353 -12.43 -57.22 -1.94
C TYR A 353 -12.83 -58.20 -3.04
N ASP A 354 -13.35 -59.36 -2.65
CA ASP A 354 -13.98 -60.33 -3.55
C ASP A 354 -15.36 -60.66 -2.98
N ASN A 355 -16.40 -60.50 -3.80
CA ASN A 355 -17.79 -60.78 -3.41
C ASN A 355 -18.18 -60.06 -2.09
N GLY A 356 -17.72 -58.80 -1.95
CA GLY A 356 -17.96 -57.95 -0.78
C GLY A 356 -17.15 -58.28 0.48
N LYS A 357 -16.30 -59.32 0.47
CA LYS A 357 -15.43 -59.68 1.61
C LYS A 357 -14.02 -59.17 1.40
N LEU A 358 -13.39 -58.69 2.49
CA LEU A 358 -11.99 -58.29 2.47
C LEU A 358 -11.13 -59.47 2.03
N TRP A 359 -10.37 -59.27 0.96
CA TRP A 359 -9.56 -60.32 0.35
C TRP A 359 -8.08 -60.13 0.62
N SER A 360 -7.53 -58.93 0.42
CA SER A 360 -6.16 -58.58 0.82
C SER A 360 -5.97 -57.06 0.92
N GLU A 361 -4.91 -56.62 1.60
CA GLU A 361 -4.52 -55.20 1.61
C GLU A 361 -3.00 -55.02 1.53
N GLU A 362 -2.59 -53.99 0.79
CA GLU A 362 -1.19 -53.58 0.64
C GLU A 362 -1.01 -52.13 1.06
N THR A 363 0.08 -51.83 1.78
CA THR A 363 0.44 -50.45 2.12
C THR A 363 1.77 -50.08 1.51
N ILE A 364 1.79 -48.96 0.80
CA ILE A 364 2.93 -48.42 0.08
C ILE A 364 3.32 -47.08 0.73
N ARG A 365 4.62 -46.91 1.00
CA ARG A 365 5.18 -45.65 1.48
C ARG A 365 5.60 -44.80 0.28
N ILE A 366 5.15 -43.56 0.23
CA ILE A 366 5.43 -42.64 -0.88
C ILE A 366 6.35 -41.50 -0.43
N ALA A 367 6.09 -40.93 0.74
CA ALA A 367 6.90 -39.87 1.31
C ALA A 367 7.05 -40.06 2.83
N GLU A 368 8.23 -39.72 3.34
CA GLU A 368 8.56 -39.73 4.76
C GLU A 368 9.63 -38.68 5.08
N GLN A 369 9.90 -38.48 6.37
CA GLN A 369 10.89 -37.52 6.83
C GLN A 369 12.28 -37.87 6.26
N GLY A 370 12.81 -37.00 5.39
CA GLY A 370 14.08 -37.20 4.68
C GLY A 370 13.92 -37.62 3.21
N ALA A 371 12.74 -38.05 2.79
CA ALA A 371 12.37 -38.34 1.41
C ALA A 371 10.95 -37.79 1.09
N PRO A 372 10.78 -36.46 1.08
CA PRO A 372 9.48 -35.85 0.82
C PRO A 372 9.10 -35.92 -0.67
N MET A 373 7.80 -35.89 -0.96
CA MET A 373 7.30 -35.73 -2.31
C MET A 373 7.22 -34.24 -2.65
N LEU A 374 8.10 -33.78 -3.54
CA LEU A 374 8.22 -32.37 -3.93
C LEU A 374 7.01 -31.87 -4.75
N PRO A 375 6.78 -30.54 -4.83
CA PRO A 375 5.83 -29.96 -5.77
C PRO A 375 6.03 -30.47 -7.20
N ASP A 376 4.94 -30.74 -7.91
CA ASP A 376 4.91 -31.27 -9.28
C ASP A 376 5.60 -32.65 -9.47
N ALA A 377 6.06 -33.28 -8.39
CA ALA A 377 6.68 -34.60 -8.45
C ALA A 377 5.64 -35.66 -8.85
N VAL A 378 6.08 -36.62 -9.66
CA VAL A 378 5.29 -37.78 -10.08
C VAL A 378 6.02 -39.04 -9.65
N THR A 379 5.32 -39.99 -9.03
CA THR A 379 5.91 -41.27 -8.63
C THR A 379 6.21 -42.13 -9.87
N GLU A 380 7.11 -43.09 -9.71
CA GLU A 380 7.19 -44.21 -10.66
C GLU A 380 5.88 -45.00 -10.71
N ILE A 381 5.71 -45.85 -11.74
CA ILE A 381 4.56 -46.75 -11.83
C ILE A 381 4.62 -47.73 -10.67
N MET A 382 3.62 -47.69 -9.81
CA MET A 382 3.44 -48.68 -8.75
C MET A 382 2.48 -49.76 -9.23
N ASN A 383 2.92 -51.01 -9.15
CA ASN A 383 2.11 -52.18 -9.43
C ASN A 383 1.80 -52.88 -8.11
N THR A 384 0.51 -52.99 -7.80
CA THR A 384 0.06 -53.59 -6.54
C THR A 384 -0.90 -54.71 -6.85
N TYR A 385 -0.58 -55.91 -6.39
CA TYR A 385 -1.38 -57.12 -6.60
C TYR A 385 -1.93 -57.61 -5.26
N SER A 386 -3.06 -58.32 -5.31
CA SER A 386 -3.54 -59.08 -4.17
C SER A 386 -2.47 -60.09 -3.73
N ARG A 387 -2.31 -60.30 -2.42
CA ARG A 387 -1.47 -61.39 -1.88
C ARG A 387 -2.12 -62.76 -1.99
N ASN A 388 -3.44 -62.80 -2.10
CA ASN A 388 -4.20 -64.02 -2.08
C ASN A 388 -4.60 -64.40 -3.52
N PRO A 389 -4.22 -65.61 -4.00
CA PRO A 389 -4.56 -66.07 -5.34
C PRO A 389 -6.06 -66.33 -5.46
N MET A 390 -6.59 -66.01 -6.64
CA MET A 390 -7.89 -66.47 -7.09
C MET A 390 -7.74 -67.90 -7.60
N SER A 391 -8.47 -68.83 -6.99
CA SER A 391 -8.64 -70.20 -7.45
C SER A 391 -9.97 -70.32 -8.20
N HIS A 392 -10.01 -71.09 -9.29
CA HIS A 392 -11.22 -71.28 -10.12
C HIS A 392 -11.56 -70.00 -10.90
N VAL A 393 -10.69 -69.65 -11.84
CA VAL A 393 -10.74 -68.42 -12.66
C VAL A 393 -12.07 -68.22 -13.41
N PHE A 394 -12.85 -69.29 -13.60
CA PHE A 394 -14.16 -69.28 -14.25
C PHE A 394 -15.35 -69.15 -13.29
N ALA A 395 -15.12 -68.99 -11.98
CA ALA A 395 -16.17 -68.70 -11.00
C ALA A 395 -16.55 -67.22 -11.02
N ASP A 396 -17.79 -66.92 -10.61
CA ASP A 396 -18.27 -65.54 -10.50
C ASP A 396 -17.52 -64.81 -9.36
N HIS A 397 -16.65 -63.86 -9.74
CA HIS A 397 -15.92 -62.99 -8.83
C HIS A 397 -16.31 -61.53 -9.04
N ASP A 398 -16.73 -60.85 -7.97
CA ASP A 398 -16.96 -59.39 -7.94
C ASP A 398 -15.79 -58.70 -7.22
N ILE A 399 -14.75 -58.35 -7.99
CA ILE A 399 -13.53 -57.77 -7.43
C ILE A 399 -13.66 -56.25 -7.35
N LYS A 400 -13.67 -55.74 -6.12
CA LYS A 400 -13.60 -54.31 -5.82
C LYS A 400 -12.25 -53.96 -5.21
N VAL A 401 -11.60 -52.92 -5.73
CA VAL A 401 -10.35 -52.39 -5.19
C VAL A 401 -10.57 -50.98 -4.68
N GLN A 402 -10.26 -50.75 -3.41
CA GLN A 402 -10.32 -49.45 -2.77
C GLN A 402 -8.92 -48.93 -2.51
N VAL A 403 -8.65 -47.69 -2.90
CA VAL A 403 -7.40 -47.02 -2.58
C VAL A 403 -7.66 -45.97 -1.51
N PHE A 404 -6.92 -46.07 -0.42
CA PHE A 404 -6.90 -45.12 0.68
C PHE A 404 -5.56 -44.39 0.70
N ILE A 405 -5.58 -43.13 1.14
CA ILE A 405 -4.36 -42.36 1.35
C ILE A 405 -4.28 -41.87 2.81
N SER A 406 -3.06 -41.69 3.30
CA SER A 406 -2.78 -41.05 4.58
C SER A 406 -1.62 -40.08 4.45
N GLN A 407 -1.80 -38.85 4.96
CA GLN A 407 -0.78 -37.79 4.98
C GLN A 407 -0.38 -37.40 6.42
N SER A 408 -0.57 -38.29 7.40
CA SER A 408 -0.23 -38.05 8.81
C SER A 408 0.33 -39.30 9.49
N GLU A 409 1.17 -39.10 10.50
CA GLU A 409 1.60 -40.15 11.44
C GLU A 409 1.02 -39.87 12.84
N PRO A 410 0.23 -40.79 13.45
CA PRO A 410 -0.16 -42.12 12.94
C PRO A 410 -1.13 -42.05 11.75
N ASP A 411 -1.27 -43.16 11.03
CA ASP A 411 -2.11 -43.21 9.84
C ASP A 411 -3.57 -42.86 10.14
N ASN A 412 -4.06 -41.89 9.39
CA ASN A 412 -5.48 -41.61 9.24
C ASN A 412 -5.88 -41.93 7.79
N TRP A 413 -6.45 -43.11 7.57
CA TRP A 413 -6.80 -43.61 6.23
C TRP A 413 -8.07 -42.95 5.70
N LYS A 414 -7.98 -42.34 4.52
CA LYS A 414 -9.14 -41.76 3.81
C LYS A 414 -9.33 -42.45 2.48
N LEU A 415 -10.56 -42.89 2.21
CA LEU A 415 -10.92 -43.47 0.92
C LEU A 415 -10.71 -42.42 -0.18
N TYR A 416 -9.90 -42.76 -1.16
CA TYR A 416 -9.53 -41.88 -2.28
C TYR A 416 -10.31 -42.26 -3.55
N ARG A 417 -10.31 -43.54 -3.92
CA ARG A 417 -11.00 -44.07 -5.12
C ARG A 417 -11.44 -45.52 -4.93
N ASN A 418 -12.53 -45.88 -5.62
CA ASN A 418 -12.95 -47.26 -5.85
C ASN A 418 -12.65 -47.64 -7.31
N PHE A 419 -12.27 -48.89 -7.53
CA PHE A 419 -12.11 -49.51 -8.84
C PHE A 419 -12.84 -50.85 -8.84
N TYR A 420 -13.49 -51.20 -9.95
CA TYR A 420 -14.17 -52.47 -10.12
C TYR A 420 -13.58 -53.21 -11.32
N PHE A 421 -13.34 -54.50 -11.18
CA PHE A 421 -12.93 -55.34 -12.31
C PHE A 421 -14.20 -55.85 -12.98
N ASP A 422 -14.42 -55.49 -14.24
CA ASP A 422 -15.54 -56.03 -15.00
C ASP A 422 -15.27 -57.49 -15.39
N GLY A 423 -16.31 -58.31 -15.38
CA GLY A 423 -16.23 -59.76 -15.42
C GLY A 423 -15.56 -60.31 -16.68
N ASN A 424 -14.71 -61.32 -16.47
CA ASN A 424 -13.75 -61.98 -17.36
C ASN A 424 -12.33 -61.36 -17.39
N VAL A 425 -11.34 -62.24 -17.23
CA VAL A 425 -9.91 -61.94 -17.32
C VAL A 425 -9.61 -61.26 -18.67
N GLY A 426 -9.41 -59.95 -18.66
CA GLY A 426 -9.00 -59.18 -19.86
C GLY A 426 -9.87 -57.98 -20.26
N GLU A 427 -11.00 -57.69 -19.59
CA GLU A 427 -11.83 -56.51 -19.93
C GLU A 427 -11.79 -55.35 -18.90
N LYS A 428 -12.33 -54.20 -19.34
CA LYS A 428 -12.09 -52.84 -18.83
C LYS A 428 -12.55 -52.59 -17.39
N ILE A 429 -11.85 -51.68 -16.71
CA ILE A 429 -12.25 -51.13 -15.40
C ILE A 429 -13.31 -50.05 -15.61
N ILE A 430 -14.36 -50.08 -14.78
CA ILE A 430 -15.31 -48.97 -14.65
C ILE A 430 -14.92 -48.15 -13.43
N LEU A 431 -14.78 -46.84 -13.62
CA LEU A 431 -14.59 -45.86 -12.54
C LEU A 431 -15.97 -45.43 -12.03
N GLU A 432 -16.17 -45.44 -10.72
CA GLU A 432 -17.22 -44.62 -10.11
C GLU A 432 -16.71 -43.17 -10.05
N ASP A 433 -17.50 -42.23 -10.56
CA ASP A 433 -17.27 -40.78 -10.42
C ASP A 433 -17.40 -40.31 -8.96
#